data_AF-A0AA40R9U9-F1
#
_entry.id   AF-A0AA40R9U9-F1
#
_cell.length_a   1.000
_cell.length_b   1.000
_cell.length_c   1.000
_cell.angle_alpha   90.00
_cell.angle_beta   90.00
_cell.angle_gamma   90.00
#
_symmetry.space_group_name_H-M   'P 1'
#
loop_
_entity.id
_entity.type
_entity.pdbx_description
1 polymer ?
#
loop_
_entity_poly.entity_id
_entity_poly.type
_entity_poly.pdbx_seq_one_letter_code
_entity_poly.pdbx_strand_id
1 'polypeptide(L)'
;MPTNVTITAEELQELLAARDERDTLRSTLRLVTAERDLAEERLRAYKRELFGASSESRESGQLGLFNEAEALATTSGQPAAEDAAETAVAGHTRKKRGRKPLDPGLPREIVRHELPESERFCAHDGHVLRRVEFEAEQEGFVSRTPRAIS
;
A
#
# COMPACT_ATOMS: atom_id res chain seq x y z
N MET A 1 -20.54 36.77 51.69
CA MET A 1 -21.85 37.11 52.27
C MET A 1 -22.91 36.54 51.35
N PRO A 2 -23.80 35.65 51.81
CA PRO A 2 -24.89 35.17 50.97
C PRO A 2 -25.79 36.37 50.61
N THR A 3 -25.97 36.61 49.32
CA THR A 3 -26.95 37.57 48.80
C THR A 3 -28.32 36.95 48.90
N ASN A 4 -29.11 37.39 49.88
CA ASN A 4 -30.53 37.05 49.95
C ASN A 4 -31.28 37.87 48.91
N VAL A 5 -31.81 37.18 47.90
CA VAL A 5 -32.69 37.75 46.88
C VAL A 5 -34.12 37.39 47.27
N THR A 6 -34.96 38.41 47.44
CA THR A 6 -36.39 38.23 47.69
C THR A 6 -37.10 38.23 46.36
N ILE A 7 -37.76 37.11 46.03
CA ILE A 7 -38.49 36.89 44.79
C ILE A 7 -39.98 36.87 45.13
N THR A 8 -40.83 37.43 44.26
CA THR A 8 -42.28 37.37 44.42
C THR A 8 -42.81 35.96 44.13
N ALA A 9 -44.03 35.66 44.57
CA ALA A 9 -44.66 34.36 44.33
C ALA A 9 -44.90 34.10 42.82
N GLU A 10 -45.23 35.16 42.06
CA GLU A 10 -45.46 35.12 40.62
C GLU A 10 -44.15 34.81 39.87
N GLU A 11 -43.07 35.54 40.19
CA GLU A 11 -41.73 35.28 39.64
C GLU A 11 -41.23 33.86 39.94
N LEU A 12 -41.53 33.31 41.12
CA LEU A 12 -41.22 31.91 41.45
C LEU A 12 -42.00 30.93 40.57
N GLN A 13 -43.28 31.19 40.31
CA GLN A 13 -44.11 30.35 39.42
C GLN A 13 -43.59 30.38 37.98
N GLU A 14 -43.19 31.55 37.48
CA GLU A 14 -42.59 31.69 36.15
C GLU A 14 -41.27 30.91 36.02
N LEU A 15 -40.40 30.98 37.03
CA LEU A 15 -39.14 30.23 37.03
C LEU A 15 -39.34 28.71 37.04
N LEU A 16 -40.37 28.23 37.73
CA LEU A 16 -40.74 26.82 37.73
C LEU A 16 -41.29 26.39 36.37
N ALA A 17 -42.19 27.17 35.77
CA ALA A 17 -42.71 26.91 34.43
C ALA A 17 -41.58 26.87 33.38
N ALA A 18 -40.65 27.82 33.43
CA ALA A 18 -39.48 27.85 32.56
C ALA A 18 -38.49 26.69 32.82
N ARG A 19 -38.47 26.12 34.03
CA ARG A 19 -37.71 24.90 34.32
C ARG A 19 -38.39 23.69 33.69
N ASP A 20 -39.70 23.55 33.87
CA ASP A 20 -40.46 22.43 33.33
C ASP A 20 -40.39 22.41 31.79
N GLU A 21 -40.50 23.57 31.15
CA GLU A 21 -40.31 23.70 29.71
C GLU A 21 -38.88 23.32 29.26
N ARG A 22 -37.85 23.73 30.00
CA ARG A 22 -36.47 23.29 29.68
C ARG A 22 -36.31 21.78 29.83
N ASP A 23 -36.94 21.18 30.83
CA ASP A 23 -36.84 19.74 31.06
C ASP A 23 -37.61 18.95 29.99
N THR A 24 -38.77 19.43 29.53
CA THR A 24 -39.48 18.84 28.38
C THR A 24 -38.65 18.98 27.10
N LEU A 25 -38.14 20.17 26.77
CA LEU A 25 -37.30 20.39 25.60
C LEU A 25 -36.02 19.53 25.62
N ARG A 26 -35.39 19.36 26.80
CA ARG A 26 -34.24 18.46 26.95
C ARG A 26 -34.60 17.01 26.68
N SER A 27 -35.77 16.57 27.15
CA SER A 27 -36.22 15.20 26.91
C SER A 27 -36.52 14.95 25.44
N THR A 28 -37.20 15.88 24.75
CA THR A 28 -37.47 15.76 23.31
C THR A 28 -36.19 15.80 22.50
N LEU A 29 -35.23 16.66 22.87
CA LEU A 29 -33.93 16.73 22.19
C LEU A 29 -33.19 15.40 22.29
N ARG A 30 -33.19 14.75 23.47
CA ARG A 30 -32.59 13.42 23.65
C ARG A 30 -33.23 12.37 22.75
N LEU A 31 -34.56 12.34 22.64
CA LEU A 31 -35.27 11.40 21.79
C LEU A 31 -34.93 11.60 20.31
N VAL A 32 -35.06 12.82 19.81
CA VAL A 32 -34.77 13.15 18.40
C VAL A 32 -33.30 12.91 18.06
N THR A 33 -32.39 13.18 18.99
CA THR A 33 -30.95 12.88 18.80
C THR A 33 -30.71 11.38 18.65
N ALA A 34 -31.32 10.55 19.50
CA ALA A 34 -31.21 9.10 19.41
C ALA A 34 -31.80 8.55 18.10
N GLU A 35 -32.93 9.09 17.65
CA GLU A 35 -33.54 8.73 16.36
C GLU A 35 -32.66 9.10 15.17
N ARG A 36 -32.07 10.31 15.19
CA ARG A 36 -31.10 10.75 14.18
C ARG A 36 -29.91 9.79 14.13
N ASP A 37 -29.30 9.49 15.27
CA ASP A 37 -28.11 8.64 15.34
C ASP A 37 -28.41 7.23 14.82
N LEU A 38 -29.58 6.67 15.17
CA LEU A 38 -30.02 5.38 14.65
C LEU A 38 -30.25 5.41 13.13
N ALA A 39 -30.83 6.49 12.60
CA ALA A 39 -31.03 6.65 11.16
C ALA A 39 -29.69 6.79 10.40
N GLU A 40 -28.74 7.52 10.96
CA GLU A 40 -27.38 7.66 10.41
C GLU A 40 -26.65 6.31 10.36
N GLU A 41 -26.74 5.51 11.42
CA GLU A 41 -26.13 4.17 11.46
C GLU A 41 -26.73 3.23 10.42
N ARG A 42 -28.05 3.24 10.26
CA ARG A 42 -28.72 2.48 9.18
C ARG A 42 -28.24 2.91 7.80
N LEU A 43 -28.14 4.22 7.57
CA LEU A 43 -27.66 4.77 6.31
C LEU A 43 -26.19 4.40 6.05
N ARG A 44 -25.33 4.39 7.07
CA ARG A 44 -23.94 3.90 6.98
C ARG A 44 -23.89 2.41 6.66
N ALA A 45 -24.78 1.60 7.23
CA ALA A 45 -24.88 0.17 6.91
C ALA A 45 -25.28 -0.05 5.44
N TYR A 46 -26.35 0.60 4.97
CA TYR A 46 -26.79 0.50 3.58
C TYR A 46 -25.71 0.96 2.58
N LYS A 47 -24.99 2.05 2.89
CA LYS A 47 -23.88 2.50 2.04
C LYS A 47 -22.76 1.46 1.96
N ARG A 48 -22.43 0.78 3.07
CA ARG A 48 -21.43 -0.30 3.07
C ARG A 48 -21.91 -1.52 2.30
N GLU A 49 -23.19 -1.87 2.37
CA GLU A 49 -23.74 -2.97 1.56
C GLU A 49 -23.68 -2.66 0.06
N LEU A 50 -24.08 -1.44 -0.35
CA LEU A 50 -24.11 -1.05 -1.76
C LEU A 50 -22.71 -0.85 -2.34
N PHE A 51 -21.81 -0.19 -1.61
CA PHE A 51 -20.53 0.27 -2.14
C PHE A 51 -19.31 -0.45 -1.56
N GLY A 52 -19.44 -1.14 -0.43
CA GLY A 52 -18.35 -1.90 0.19
C GLY A 52 -17.89 -3.07 -0.69
N ALA A 53 -18.84 -3.86 -1.20
CA ALA A 53 -18.53 -4.96 -2.13
C ALA A 53 -17.86 -4.47 -3.43
N SER A 54 -18.20 -3.26 -3.90
CA SER A 54 -17.55 -2.64 -5.06
C SER A 54 -16.12 -2.18 -4.79
N SER A 55 -15.75 -1.89 -3.54
CA SER A 55 -14.38 -1.52 -3.15
C SER A 55 -13.47 -2.75 -2.98
N GLU A 56 -14.05 -3.92 -2.68
CA GLU A 56 -13.34 -5.20 -2.58
C GLU A 56 -13.34 -5.98 -3.91
N SER A 57 -14.13 -5.54 -4.89
CA SER A 57 -14.13 -6.03 -6.27
C SER A 57 -12.75 -5.82 -6.90
N ARG A 58 -11.87 -6.81 -6.72
CA ARG A 58 -10.62 -6.92 -7.46
C ARG A 58 -10.93 -7.28 -8.90
N GLU A 59 -10.33 -6.56 -9.85
CA GLU A 59 -10.38 -6.93 -11.26
C GLU A 59 -9.83 -8.35 -11.44
N SER A 60 -10.52 -9.18 -12.23
CA SER A 60 -10.24 -10.62 -12.36
C SER A 60 -8.79 -10.94 -12.80
N GLY A 61 -8.07 -9.98 -13.38
CA GLY A 61 -6.65 -10.10 -13.74
C GLY A 61 -5.66 -9.81 -12.61
N GLN A 62 -6.05 -9.19 -11.50
CA GLN A 62 -5.11 -8.71 -10.48
C GLN A 62 -4.38 -9.84 -9.73
N LEU A 63 -5.05 -10.98 -9.49
CA LEU A 63 -4.48 -12.10 -8.74
C LEU A 63 -3.35 -12.84 -9.51
N GLY A 64 -3.27 -12.68 -10.82
CA GLY A 64 -2.29 -13.36 -11.68
C GLY A 64 -1.02 -12.55 -11.98
N LEU A 65 -1.00 -11.24 -11.68
CA LEU A 65 0.08 -10.34 -12.10
C LEU A 65 1.45 -10.70 -11.54
N PHE A 66 1.49 -11.39 -10.40
CA PHE A 66 2.74 -11.75 -9.72
C PHE A 66 3.03 -13.26 -9.73
N ASN A 67 2.21 -14.07 -10.43
CA ASN A 67 2.36 -15.53 -10.46
C ASN A 67 3.06 -16.05 -11.73
N GLU A 68 3.95 -15.26 -12.32
CA GLU A 68 4.63 -15.62 -13.56
C GLU A 68 5.48 -16.90 -13.42
N ALA A 69 6.14 -17.10 -12.27
CA ALA A 69 7.00 -18.26 -12.06
C ALA A 69 6.24 -19.59 -12.02
N GLU A 70 5.07 -19.66 -11.37
CA GLU A 70 4.26 -20.90 -11.33
C GLU A 70 3.53 -21.13 -12.66
N ALA A 71 3.10 -20.07 -13.34
CA ALA A 71 2.53 -20.15 -14.69
C ALA A 71 3.55 -20.69 -15.71
N LEU A 72 4.82 -20.29 -15.59
CA LEU A 72 5.91 -20.80 -16.42
C LEU A 72 6.32 -22.24 -16.03
N ALA A 73 6.27 -22.58 -14.74
CA ALA A 73 6.60 -23.94 -14.28
C ALA A 73 5.59 -24.99 -14.80
N THR A 74 4.30 -24.64 -14.81
CA THR A 74 3.23 -25.53 -15.33
C THR A 74 3.28 -25.70 -16.84
N THR A 75 3.75 -24.70 -17.60
CA THR A 75 3.90 -24.81 -19.06
C THR A 75 5.20 -25.43 -19.53
N SER A 76 6.28 -25.40 -18.72
CA SER A 76 7.61 -25.85 -19.16
C SER A 76 8.01 -27.27 -18.76
N GLY A 77 7.24 -27.98 -17.93
CA GLY A 77 7.27 -29.45 -17.78
C GLY A 77 8.60 -30.13 -17.40
N GLN A 78 9.72 -29.41 -17.24
CA GLN A 78 11.04 -29.99 -16.95
C GLN A 78 11.68 -29.31 -15.73
N PRO A 79 12.00 -30.07 -14.67
CA PRO A 79 12.90 -29.56 -13.63
C PRO A 79 14.28 -29.33 -14.26
N ALA A 80 14.83 -28.12 -14.07
CA ALA A 80 16.16 -27.78 -14.54
C ALA A 80 17.20 -28.66 -13.81
N ALA A 81 18.02 -29.39 -14.57
CA ALA A 81 19.09 -30.21 -14.01
C ALA A 81 20.16 -29.34 -13.34
N GLU A 82 20.42 -29.61 -12.06
CA GLU A 82 21.38 -28.86 -11.24
C GLU A 82 22.81 -29.45 -11.38
N ASP A 83 23.58 -28.98 -12.36
CA ASP A 83 25.03 -29.21 -12.39
C ASP A 83 25.74 -28.14 -11.54
N ALA A 84 25.96 -28.45 -10.26
CA ALA A 84 26.59 -27.56 -9.27
C ALA A 84 28.02 -28.03 -8.92
N ALA A 85 29.03 -27.22 -9.24
CA ALA A 85 30.41 -27.44 -8.80
C ALA A 85 30.57 -27.04 -7.32
N GLU A 86 31.13 -27.93 -6.50
CA GLU A 86 31.30 -27.75 -5.06
C GLU A 86 32.64 -27.06 -4.73
N THR A 87 32.63 -26.11 -3.80
CA THR A 87 33.85 -25.48 -3.25
C THR A 87 33.99 -25.81 -1.77
N ALA A 88 35.15 -26.36 -1.38
CA ALA A 88 35.41 -26.81 -0.01
C ALA A 88 35.81 -25.63 0.90
N VAL A 89 35.10 -25.47 2.02
CA VAL A 89 35.47 -24.58 3.12
C VAL A 89 35.69 -25.44 4.36
N ALA A 90 36.74 -25.16 5.13
CA ALA A 90 37.19 -25.97 6.26
C ALA A 90 36.09 -26.10 7.32
N GLY A 91 35.33 -27.20 7.27
CA GLY A 91 34.28 -27.56 8.21
C GLY A 91 32.92 -27.90 7.57
N HIS A 92 32.66 -27.51 6.32
CA HIS A 92 31.45 -27.94 5.58
C HIS A 92 31.55 -27.54 4.09
N THR A 93 31.08 -28.40 3.20
CA THR A 93 30.89 -28.06 1.79
C THR A 93 29.62 -27.21 1.64
N ARG A 94 29.77 -25.96 1.20
CA ARG A 94 28.64 -25.08 0.89
C ARG A 94 28.47 -25.02 -0.62
N LYS A 95 27.34 -25.52 -1.13
CA LYS A 95 26.93 -25.25 -2.51
C LYS A 95 26.71 -23.74 -2.65
N LYS A 96 27.45 -23.07 -3.54
CA LYS A 96 27.19 -21.67 -3.88
C LYS A 96 25.81 -21.59 -4.52
N ARG A 97 24.80 -21.21 -3.74
CA ARG A 97 23.48 -20.83 -4.26
C ARG A 97 23.65 -19.46 -4.92
N GLY A 98 23.85 -19.47 -6.23
CA GLY A 98 24.02 -18.28 -7.05
C GLY A 98 24.00 -18.66 -8.53
N ARG A 99 23.61 -17.72 -9.39
CA ARG A 99 23.61 -17.94 -10.86
C ARG A 99 25.03 -18.26 -11.34
N LYS A 100 25.18 -19.12 -12.35
CA LYS A 100 26.48 -19.31 -13.03
C LYS A 100 26.91 -17.94 -13.58
N PRO A 101 28.16 -17.51 -13.37
CA PRO A 101 28.68 -16.28 -13.98
C PRO A 101 28.45 -16.33 -15.49
N LEU A 102 28.07 -15.20 -16.08
CA LEU A 102 27.89 -15.10 -17.53
C LEU A 102 29.24 -15.38 -18.23
N ASP A 103 29.20 -16.07 -19.37
CA ASP A 103 30.41 -16.43 -20.14
C ASP A 103 31.20 -15.15 -20.51
N PRO A 104 32.52 -15.09 -20.24
CA PRO A 104 33.37 -13.97 -20.68
C PRO A 104 33.41 -13.78 -22.20
N GLY A 105 33.05 -14.79 -23.01
CA GLY A 105 33.02 -14.71 -24.46
C GLY A 105 31.77 -14.03 -25.07
N LEU A 106 30.75 -13.73 -24.26
CA LEU A 106 29.57 -13.00 -24.74
C LEU A 106 29.89 -11.51 -25.00
N PRO A 107 29.44 -10.93 -26.13
CA PRO A 107 29.65 -9.51 -26.42
C PRO A 107 28.93 -8.65 -25.38
N ARG A 108 29.67 -7.69 -24.81
CA ARG A 108 29.17 -6.76 -23.79
C ARG A 108 29.15 -5.36 -24.39
N GLU A 109 27.98 -4.71 -24.38
CA GLU A 109 27.85 -3.32 -24.80
C GLU A 109 27.63 -2.44 -23.57
N ILE A 110 28.50 -1.45 -23.37
CA ILE A 110 28.40 -0.49 -22.28
C ILE A 110 27.84 0.81 -22.84
N VAL A 111 26.54 1.04 -22.66
CA VAL A 111 25.91 2.30 -23.05
C VAL A 111 26.00 3.28 -21.88
N ARG A 112 26.77 4.35 -22.07
CA ARG A 112 26.90 5.44 -21.08
C ARG A 112 25.92 6.55 -21.42
N HIS A 113 24.95 6.80 -20.56
CA HIS A 113 24.05 7.94 -20.65
C HIS A 113 24.55 9.06 -19.73
N GLU A 114 24.92 10.21 -20.30
CA GLU A 114 25.28 11.40 -19.52
C GLU A 114 24.09 12.37 -19.46
N LEU A 115 23.95 13.07 -18.32
CA LEU A 115 22.98 14.17 -18.22
C LEU A 115 23.41 15.33 -19.14
N PRO A 116 22.47 16.00 -19.82
CA PRO A 116 22.73 17.22 -20.58
C PRO A 116 23.16 18.37 -19.65
N GLU A 117 23.89 19.36 -20.18
CA GLU A 117 24.53 20.41 -19.38
C GLU A 117 23.55 21.22 -18.51
N SER A 118 22.32 21.41 -18.99
CA SER A 118 21.24 22.10 -18.28
C SER A 118 20.75 21.38 -17.02
N GLU A 119 20.97 20.06 -16.94
CA GLU A 119 20.47 19.21 -15.85
C GLU A 119 21.58 18.77 -14.88
N ARG A 120 22.83 19.20 -15.11
CA ARG A 120 23.97 18.93 -14.22
C ARG A 120 23.97 19.80 -12.95
N PHE A 121 22.96 20.66 -12.80
CA PHE A 121 22.79 21.56 -11.66
C PHE A 121 21.46 21.29 -10.96
N CYS A 122 21.49 21.22 -9.63
CA CYS A 122 20.28 21.03 -8.83
C CYS A 122 19.31 22.21 -9.01
N ALA A 123 18.04 21.94 -9.33
CA ALA A 123 17.02 22.96 -9.54
C ALA A 123 16.64 23.75 -8.28
N HIS A 124 16.95 23.23 -7.08
CA HIS A 124 16.65 23.88 -5.81
C HIS A 124 17.81 24.74 -5.30
N ASP A 125 19.04 24.23 -5.35
CA ASP A 125 20.20 24.85 -4.68
C ASP A 125 21.33 25.27 -5.64
N GLY A 126 21.19 25.00 -6.95
CA GLY A 126 22.15 25.38 -7.99
C GLY A 126 23.50 24.66 -7.93
N HIS A 127 23.71 23.73 -6.99
CA HIS A 127 24.94 22.97 -6.86
C HIS A 127 25.12 21.94 -7.99
N VAL A 128 26.39 21.73 -8.39
CA VAL A 128 26.77 20.74 -9.42
C VAL A 128 26.53 19.33 -8.89
N LEU A 129 25.78 18.53 -9.65
CA LEU A 129 25.53 17.13 -9.32
C LEU A 129 26.81 16.30 -9.51
N ARG A 130 27.18 15.53 -8.47
CA ARG A 130 28.36 14.66 -8.53
C ARG A 130 28.01 13.37 -9.27
N ARG A 131 28.90 12.95 -10.18
CA ARG A 131 28.77 11.65 -10.87
C ARG A 131 28.88 10.52 -9.86
N VAL A 132 27.86 9.65 -9.82
CA VAL A 132 27.91 8.38 -9.10
C VAL A 132 28.55 7.35 -10.01
N GLU A 133 29.58 6.67 -9.52
CA GLU A 133 30.21 5.56 -10.22
C GLU A 133 29.31 4.33 -10.07
N PHE A 134 29.02 3.66 -11.17
CA PHE A 134 28.22 2.43 -11.17
C PHE A 134 29.15 1.24 -11.36
N GLU A 135 29.07 0.27 -10.45
CA GLU A 135 29.60 -1.07 -10.66
C GLU A 135 28.59 -1.86 -11.50
N ALA A 136 29.01 -2.34 -12.66
CA ALA A 136 28.12 -3.09 -13.55
C ALA A 136 27.94 -4.53 -13.03
N GLU A 137 26.76 -4.83 -12.48
CA GLU A 137 26.33 -6.20 -12.23
C GLU A 137 25.68 -6.79 -13.51
N GLN A 138 25.98 -8.06 -13.78
CA GLN A 138 25.81 -8.69 -15.08
C GLN A 138 24.37 -9.21 -15.30
N GLU A 139 23.68 -8.73 -16.35
CA GLU A 139 22.44 -9.35 -16.85
C GLU A 139 22.63 -9.79 -18.31
N GLY A 140 22.42 -11.08 -18.57
CA GLY A 140 22.55 -11.67 -19.90
C GLY A 140 21.20 -12.00 -20.52
N PHE A 141 20.98 -11.59 -21.76
CA PHE A 141 19.86 -12.05 -22.58
C PHE A 141 20.19 -13.43 -23.17
N VAL A 142 19.59 -14.50 -22.63
CA VAL A 142 19.75 -15.86 -23.18
C VAL A 142 18.60 -16.11 -24.16
N SER A 143 18.89 -16.04 -25.46
CA SER A 143 17.94 -16.47 -26.50
C SER A 143 17.72 -17.98 -26.40
N ARG A 144 16.54 -18.43 -25.96
CA ARG A 144 16.15 -19.84 -26.01
C ARG A 144 15.87 -20.23 -27.47
N THR A 145 16.62 -21.19 -28.00
CA THR A 145 16.28 -21.84 -29.29
C THR A 145 15.11 -22.81 -29.09
N PRO A 146 14.04 -22.77 -29.91
CA PRO A 146 12.99 -23.78 -29.85
C PRO A 146 13.52 -25.14 -30.34
N ARG A 147 13.39 -26.17 -29.51
CA ARG A 147 13.76 -27.55 -29.84
C ARG A 147 12.55 -28.23 -30.48
N ALA A 148 12.67 -28.60 -31.77
CA ALA A 148 11.65 -29.37 -32.46
C ALA A 148 11.59 -30.79 -31.86
N ILE A 149 10.38 -31.25 -31.55
CA ILE A 149 10.10 -32.62 -31.10
C ILE A 149 9.69 -33.41 -32.35
N SER A 150 10.37 -34.54 -32.59
CA SER A 150 10.04 -35.54 -33.62
C SER A 150 8.84 -36.38 -33.22
#